data_AF-A0A2P8HR37-F1
#
_entry.id   AF-A0A2P8HR37-F1
#
_cell.length_a   1.000
_cell.length_b   1.000
_cell.length_c   1.000
_cell.angle_alpha   90.00
_cell.angle_beta   90.00
_cell.angle_gamma   90.00
#
_symmetry.space_group_name_H-M   'P 1'
#
loop_
_entity.id
_entity.type
_entity.pdbx_description
1 polymer ?
#
loop_
_entity_poly.entity_id
_entity_poly.type
_entity_poly.pdbx_seq_one_letter_code
_entity_poly.pdbx_strand_id
1 'polypeptide(L)'
;MQRLNTLCEVEELLREIKRRIKEDGLLFMNGRNKNAQTLSEFGITGRQQTEIIDSITAIDYCGGPEEDEKYPWKSVSVFGKPFRHIELYIKFSIGLTGTPVVCLSFHESEIAIVYQFK
;
A
#
# COMPACT_ATOMS: atom_id res chain seq x y z
N MET A 1 -4.23 -3.44 -16.60
CA MET A 1 -4.69 -3.13 -15.23
C MET A 1 -6.16 -3.49 -15.12
N GLN A 2 -6.51 -4.54 -14.39
CA GLN A 2 -7.88 -4.64 -13.89
C GLN A 2 -8.07 -3.44 -12.96
N ARG A 3 -9.14 -2.67 -13.13
CA ARG A 3 -9.48 -1.56 -12.25
C ARG A 3 -10.74 -1.94 -11.51
N LEU A 4 -10.68 -1.89 -10.18
CA LEU A 4 -11.88 -1.83 -9.35
C LEU A 4 -12.58 -0.51 -9.66
N ASN A 5 -13.87 -0.54 -9.99
CA ASN A 5 -14.59 0.62 -10.51
C ASN A 5 -15.54 1.23 -9.49
N THR A 6 -15.68 0.61 -8.32
CA THR A 6 -16.53 1.08 -7.23
C THR A 6 -15.76 1.13 -5.91
N LEU A 7 -16.19 2.03 -5.01
CA LEU A 7 -15.65 2.08 -3.65
C LEU A 7 -15.89 0.76 -2.89
N CYS A 8 -17.02 0.09 -3.11
CA CYS A 8 -17.36 -1.18 -2.45
C CYS A 8 -16.33 -2.27 -2.77
N GLU A 9 -15.96 -2.43 -4.05
CA GLU A 9 -14.91 -3.38 -4.46
C GLU A 9 -13.56 -3.05 -3.80
N VAL A 10 -13.21 -1.77 -3.69
CA VAL A 10 -11.97 -1.35 -3.03
C VAL A 10 -12.03 -1.60 -1.52
N GLU A 11 -13.18 -1.38 -0.89
CA GLU A 11 -13.40 -1.70 0.52
C GLU A 11 -13.25 -3.19 0.79
N GLU A 12 -13.72 -4.05 -0.11
CA GLU A 12 -13.54 -5.50 -0.05
C GLU A 12 -12.06 -5.89 -0.19
N LEU A 13 -11.36 -5.33 -1.19
CA LEU A 13 -9.92 -5.52 -1.35
C LEU A 13 -9.15 -5.09 -0.09
N LEU A 14 -9.45 -3.90 0.43
CA LEU A 14 -8.77 -3.35 1.59
C LEU A 14 -9.07 -4.18 2.85
N ARG A 15 -10.30 -4.66 3.01
CA ARG A 15 -10.69 -5.59 4.08
C ARG A 15 -9.88 -6.87 3.98
N GLU A 16 -9.70 -7.41 2.78
CA GLU A 16 -8.86 -8.58 2.55
C GLU A 16 -7.39 -8.30 2.89
N ILE A 17 -6.81 -7.19 2.42
CA ILE A 17 -5.43 -6.79 2.76
C ILE A 17 -5.24 -6.73 4.29
N LYS A 18 -6.14 -6.03 5.00
CA LYS A 18 -6.05 -5.88 6.46
C LYS A 18 -6.24 -7.21 7.19
N ARG A 19 -7.14 -8.07 6.71
CA ARG A 19 -7.34 -9.42 7.24
C ARG A 19 -6.07 -10.26 7.07
N ARG A 20 -5.47 -10.26 5.88
CA ARG A 20 -4.22 -10.97 5.56
C ARG A 20 -3.04 -10.43 6.38
N ILE A 21 -2.95 -9.12 6.59
CA ILE A 21 -1.94 -8.53 7.49
C ILE A 21 -2.09 -9.07 8.92
N LYS A 22 -3.33 -9.18 9.42
CA LYS A 22 -3.60 -9.69 10.76
C LYS A 22 -3.26 -11.17 10.90
N GLU A 23 -3.56 -11.98 9.88
CA GLU A 23 -3.37 -13.44 9.90
C GLU A 23 -1.95 -13.86 9.56
N ASP A 24 -1.38 -13.31 8.48
CA ASP A 24 -0.10 -13.74 7.92
C ASP A 24 1.06 -12.77 8.23
N GLY A 25 0.75 -11.59 8.78
CA GLY A 25 1.73 -10.54 9.07
C GLY A 25 1.97 -9.57 7.91
N LEU A 26 2.77 -8.53 8.21
CA LEU A 26 3.17 -7.47 7.29
C LEU A 26 4.70 -7.33 7.29
N LEU A 27 5.31 -7.39 6.10
CA LEU A 27 6.72 -7.12 5.90
C LEU A 27 6.92 -5.81 5.15
N PHE A 28 7.86 -4.99 5.64
CA PHE A 28 8.20 -3.72 5.00
C PHE A 28 9.51 -3.84 4.22
N MET A 29 9.50 -3.42 2.95
CA MET A 29 10.70 -3.32 2.13
C MET A 29 11.46 -2.01 2.42
N ASN A 30 11.69 -1.69 3.70
CA ASN A 30 12.28 -0.41 4.13
C ASN A 30 13.74 -0.22 3.70
N GLY A 31 14.45 -1.30 3.33
CA GLY A 31 15.81 -1.22 2.79
C GLY A 31 15.91 -0.64 1.37
N ARG A 32 14.79 -0.40 0.67
CA ARG A 32 14.80 0.27 -0.64
C ARG A 32 15.07 1.76 -0.46
N ASN A 33 15.94 2.32 -1.30
CA ASN A 33 16.44 3.70 -1.19
C ASN A 33 15.32 4.73 -0.90
N LYS A 34 14.24 4.74 -1.68
CA LYS A 34 13.12 5.70 -1.51
C LYS A 34 12.39 5.51 -0.19
N ASN A 35 12.12 4.26 0.21
CA ASN A 35 11.45 3.97 1.47
C ASN A 35 12.34 4.43 2.64
N ALA A 36 13.61 4.04 2.66
CA ALA A 36 14.56 4.43 3.69
C ALA A 36 14.69 5.96 3.80
N GLN A 37 14.80 6.65 2.65
CA GLN A 37 14.89 8.10 2.60
C GLN A 37 13.66 8.76 3.22
N THR A 38 12.45 8.42 2.77
CA THR A 38 11.21 9.02 3.32
C THR A 38 11.06 8.72 4.82
N LEU A 39 11.35 7.50 5.27
CA LEU A 39 11.26 7.19 6.70
C LEU A 39 12.21 8.02 7.54
N SER A 40 13.45 8.20 7.06
CA SER A 40 14.46 9.02 7.73
C SER A 40 14.09 10.51 7.71
N GLU A 41 13.74 11.04 6.54
CA GLU A 41 13.45 12.46 6.31
C GLU A 41 12.25 12.94 7.11
N PHE A 42 11.20 12.12 7.20
CA PHE A 42 9.98 12.46 7.92
C PHE A 42 9.93 11.89 9.35
N GLY A 43 10.98 11.20 9.79
CA GLY A 43 11.06 10.59 11.12
C GLY A 43 9.93 9.58 11.39
N ILE A 44 9.54 8.81 10.36
CA ILE A 44 8.44 7.85 10.45
C ILE A 44 8.97 6.56 11.07
N THR A 45 8.45 6.23 12.26
CA THR A 45 8.75 4.97 12.95
C THR A 45 7.97 3.80 12.36
N GLY A 46 8.43 2.56 12.61
CA GLY A 46 7.68 1.37 12.20
C GLY A 46 6.25 1.33 12.76
N ARG A 47 6.05 1.82 13.99
CA ARG A 47 4.70 1.97 14.58
C ARG A 47 3.83 2.94 13.78
N GLN A 48 4.39 4.09 13.40
CA GLN A 48 3.67 5.07 12.57
C GLN A 48 3.37 4.53 11.17
N GLN A 49 4.26 3.72 10.57
CA GLN A 49 3.94 3.05 9.31
C GLN A 49 2.68 2.17 9.45
N THR A 50 2.60 1.38 10.53
CA THR A 50 1.41 0.57 10.82
C THR A 50 0.17 1.45 11.04
N GLU A 51 0.26 2.51 11.84
CA GLU A 51 -0.86 3.44 12.07
C GLU A 51 -1.34 4.11 10.77
N ILE A 52 -0.42 4.50 9.89
CA ILE A 52 -0.73 5.05 8.56
C ILE A 52 -1.45 4.03 7.70
N ILE A 53 -0.95 2.78 7.64
CA ILE A 53 -1.57 1.69 6.88
C ILE A 53 -2.97 1.36 7.40
N ASP A 54 -3.15 1.31 8.72
CA ASP A 54 -4.45 1.06 9.34
C ASP A 54 -5.46 2.17 9.02
N SER A 55 -4.98 3.41 8.84
CA SER A 55 -5.80 4.57 8.48
C SER A 55 -6.16 4.66 6.99
N ILE A 56 -5.61 3.79 6.12
CA ILE A 56 -5.98 3.75 4.70
C ILE A 56 -7.45 3.39 4.57
N THR A 57 -8.13 4.07 3.63
CA THR A 57 -9.55 3.90 3.29
C THR A 57 -9.72 3.71 1.78
N ALA A 58 -10.92 3.37 1.32
CA ALA A 58 -11.16 3.14 -0.12
C ALA A 58 -10.95 4.38 -1.00
N ILE A 59 -11.12 5.59 -0.47
CA ILE A 59 -10.86 6.83 -1.21
C ILE A 59 -9.35 7.10 -1.41
N ASP A 60 -8.49 6.40 -0.67
CA ASP A 60 -7.04 6.49 -0.79
C ASP A 60 -6.49 5.63 -1.93
N TYR A 61 -7.36 4.91 -2.63
CA TYR A 61 -6.98 3.97 -3.68
C TYR A 61 -6.63 4.65 -5.01
N CYS A 62 -5.55 4.17 -5.63
CA CYS A 62 -5.04 4.70 -6.90
C CYS A 62 -5.11 3.66 -8.03
N GLY A 63 -4.98 2.36 -7.72
CA GLY A 63 -5.06 1.32 -8.74
C GLY A 63 -4.70 -0.09 -8.27
N GLY A 64 -4.99 -1.07 -9.14
CA GLY A 64 -4.88 -2.51 -8.87
C GLY A 64 -6.25 -3.21 -8.77
N PRO A 65 -6.34 -4.34 -8.05
CA PRO A 65 -5.23 -5.28 -7.92
C PRO A 65 -4.80 -5.74 -9.33
N GLU A 66 -3.50 -5.78 -9.58
CA GLU A 66 -2.92 -6.28 -10.83
C GLU A 66 -1.89 -7.35 -10.54
N GLU A 67 -1.63 -8.26 -11.49
CA GLU A 67 -0.59 -9.27 -11.34
C GLU A 67 0.79 -8.59 -11.20
N ASP A 68 1.61 -9.12 -10.28
CA ASP A 68 3.01 -8.72 -10.20
C ASP A 68 3.77 -9.27 -11.42
N GLU A 69 4.43 -8.38 -12.17
CA GLU A 69 5.15 -8.73 -13.40
C GLU A 69 6.21 -9.83 -13.20
N LYS A 70 6.80 -9.91 -12.01
CA LYS A 70 7.85 -10.89 -11.68
C LYS A 70 7.27 -12.15 -11.05
N TYR A 71 6.16 -12.03 -10.34
CA TYR A 71 5.55 -13.12 -9.59
C TYR A 71 4.03 -13.16 -9.85
N PRO A 72 3.57 -13.79 -10.95
CA PRO A 72 2.16 -13.72 -11.37
C PRO A 72 1.15 -14.25 -10.33
N TRP A 73 1.60 -15.07 -9.37
CA TRP A 73 0.78 -15.52 -8.23
C TRP A 73 0.61 -14.48 -7.11
N LYS A 74 1.18 -13.28 -7.28
CA LYS A 74 0.99 -12.14 -6.39
C LYS A 74 0.20 -11.08 -7.11
N SER A 75 -0.65 -10.39 -6.36
CA SER A 75 -1.29 -9.17 -6.82
C SER A 75 -0.68 -7.96 -6.13
N VAL A 76 -0.66 -6.83 -6.82
CA VAL A 76 -0.21 -5.55 -6.27
C VAL A 76 -1.31 -4.51 -6.32
N SER A 77 -1.39 -3.67 -5.29
CA SER A 77 -2.37 -2.60 -5.18
C SER A 77 -1.72 -1.35 -4.63
N VAL A 78 -2.11 -0.20 -5.16
CA VAL A 78 -1.49 1.10 -4.89
C VAL A 78 -2.49 2.03 -4.22
N PHE A 79 -2.05 2.64 -3.14
CA PHE A 79 -2.78 3.64 -2.37
C PHE A 79 -1.92 4.89 -2.19
N GLY A 80 -2.54 6.05 -2.20
CA GLY A 80 -1.97 7.33 -1.82
C GLY A 80 -2.43 7.73 -0.43
N LYS A 81 -1.59 8.36 0.37
CA LYS A 81 -2.02 8.89 1.67
C LYS A 81 -1.43 10.28 1.93
N PRO A 82 -2.27 11.32 2.08
CA PRO A 82 -1.78 12.60 2.58
C PRO A 82 -1.15 12.43 3.96
N PHE A 83 0.08 12.92 4.13
CA PHE A 83 0.81 12.85 5.38
C PHE A 83 1.62 14.12 5.57
N ARG A 84 1.23 14.95 6.54
CA ARG A 84 1.81 16.29 6.76
C ARG A 84 1.72 17.12 5.47
N HIS A 85 2.86 17.49 4.88
CA HIS A 85 2.93 18.30 3.66
C HIS A 85 3.29 17.48 2.42
N ILE A 86 3.27 16.15 2.51
CA ILE A 86 3.58 15.24 1.41
C ILE A 86 2.43 14.28 1.11
N GLU A 87 2.53 13.59 -0.03
CA GLU A 87 1.69 12.44 -0.35
C GLU A 87 2.54 11.17 -0.31
N LEU A 88 2.14 10.19 0.50
CA LEU A 88 2.78 8.88 0.55
C LEU A 88 2.24 7.99 -0.57
N TYR A 89 3.15 7.41 -1.35
CA TYR A 89 2.89 6.33 -2.27
C TYR A 89 3.09 4.98 -1.57
N ILE A 90 2.01 4.22 -1.43
CA ILE A 90 1.97 2.95 -0.68
C ILE A 90 1.58 1.82 -1.64
N LYS A 91 2.47 0.83 -1.82
CA LYS A 91 2.22 -0.33 -2.68
C LYS A 91 2.26 -1.61 -1.88
N PHE A 92 1.14 -2.34 -1.86
CA PHE A 92 1.07 -3.68 -1.28
C PHE A 92 1.29 -4.74 -2.35
N SER A 93 1.93 -5.84 -1.96
CA SER A 93 1.98 -7.09 -2.69
C SER A 93 1.37 -8.18 -1.83
N ILE A 94 0.35 -8.84 -2.36
CA ILE A 94 -0.46 -9.84 -1.69
C ILE A 94 -0.17 -11.17 -2.38
N GLY A 95 0.41 -12.12 -1.65
CA GLY A 95 0.69 -13.46 -2.15
C GLY A 95 -0.37 -14.49 -1.74
N LEU A 96 0.00 -15.76 -1.88
CA LEU A 96 -0.80 -16.90 -1.44
C LEU A 96 -1.07 -16.85 0.07
N THR A 97 -2.19 -17.42 0.52
CA THR A 97 -2.54 -17.57 1.94
C THR A 97 -1.40 -18.23 2.72
N GLY A 98 -1.14 -17.76 3.95
CA GLY A 98 -0.02 -18.23 4.77
C GLY A 98 1.31 -17.56 4.42
N THR A 99 1.33 -16.61 3.48
CA THR A 99 2.48 -15.74 3.22
C THR A 99 2.18 -14.30 3.65
N PRO A 100 3.14 -13.60 4.28
CA PRO A 100 2.92 -12.22 4.72
C PRO A 100 2.56 -11.29 3.57
N VAL A 101 1.73 -10.28 3.85
CA VAL A 101 1.56 -9.14 2.95
C VAL A 101 2.86 -8.35 2.95
N VAL A 102 3.29 -7.87 1.78
CA VAL A 102 4.52 -7.07 1.65
C VAL A 102 4.16 -5.63 1.28
N CYS A 103 4.55 -4.67 2.12
CA CYS A 103 4.59 -3.26 1.75
C CYS A 103 5.86 -3.02 0.92
N LEU A 104 5.72 -3.06 -0.41
CA LEU A 104 6.82 -2.90 -1.37
C LEU A 104 7.32 -1.46 -1.43
N SER A 105 6.40 -0.51 -1.41
CA SER A 105 6.68 0.92 -1.44
C SER A 105 5.97 1.60 -0.28
N PHE A 106 6.70 2.46 0.42
CA PHE A 106 6.22 3.37 1.45
C PHE A 106 7.14 4.58 1.40
N HIS A 107 6.88 5.49 0.48
CA HIS A 107 7.74 6.66 0.28
C HIS A 107 6.93 7.86 -0.19
N GLU A 108 7.50 9.05 -0.09
CA GLU A 108 6.95 10.27 -0.68
C GLU A 108 6.81 10.08 -2.20
N SER A 109 5.68 10.48 -2.75
CA SER A 109 5.44 10.46 -4.19
C SER A 109 6.23 11.55 -4.89
N GLU A 110 7.01 11.20 -5.93
CA GLU A 110 7.76 12.16 -6.74
C GLU A 110 6.86 12.95 -7.70
N ILE A 111 5.64 12.48 -7.92
CA ILE A 111 4.62 13.10 -8.77
C ILE A 111 3.30 13.17 -8.02
N ALA A 112 2.41 14.06 -8.44
CA ALA A 112 1.06 14.13 -7.90
C ALA A 112 0.35 12.77 -8.03
N ILE A 113 -0.24 12.29 -6.93
CA ILE A 113 -0.98 11.03 -6.93
C ILE A 113 -2.35 11.23 -7.58
N VAL A 114 -2.69 10.34 -8.52
CA VAL A 114 -4.04 10.25 -9.08
C VAL A 114 -4.84 9.24 -8.27
N TYR A 115 -5.74 9.73 -7.43
CA TYR A 115 -6.72 8.92 -6.72
C TYR A 115 -7.85 8.55 -7.66
N GLN A 116 -8.33 7.30 -7.63
CA GLN A 116 -9.37 6.89 -8.57
C GLN A 116 -10.75 7.46 -8.22
N PHE A 117 -10.98 7.83 -6.96
CA PHE A 117 -12.28 8.22 -6.43
C PHE A 117 -12.29 9.60 -5.75
N LYS A 118 -11.26 10.44 -5.97
CA LYS A 118 -11.19 11.83 -5.48
C LYS A 118 -11.04 12.80 -6.63
#